data_AF-A0A6S6VAP6-F1
#
_entry.id   AF-A0A6S6VAP6-F1
#
_cell.length_a   1.000
_cell.length_b   1.000
_cell.length_c   1.000
_cell.angle_alpha   90.00
_cell.angle_beta   90.00
_cell.angle_gamma   90.00
#
_symmetry.space_group_name_H-M   'P 1'
#
loop_
_entity.id
_entity.type
_entity.pdbx_description
1 polymer ?
#
loop_
_entity_poly.entity_id
_entity_poly.type
_entity_poly.pdbx_seq_one_letter_code
_entity_poly.pdbx_strand_id
1 'polypeptide(L)'
;MRHQINDKVGFFVKKLDPQKKDLSLDDLRNAFADDFDESRQVLNRITRYAASLRGTRPYWAGRMKMVEAMVRMLGRPSLFLTFSAADLHWDSLMQHMPRYEEWKAASSDVRVRIARENLRDNPHIVAFHFHRRLQVFSEEVLRDKFNMVDFWNRFEWQARGSTHNHGLWWSDGAPDAAGLDLSEEAREAFAKFWGIHVTAINPEPDSGARPATENSTIQAPGVELENNMSTLSSTINRVQGHKCTKAYCLRKNKATGADECRFLLPDELCNKAKVDQHPTRSYKQFFPARNDSYLNNMAAMIEYIVKYAVKWEKASTSYREMAQLIIPFVNESRPYQSIVTKLMNKLISERDYSC
;
A
#
# COMPACT_ATOMS: atom_id res chain seq x y z
N MET A 1 -0.67 -2.22 -20.69
CA MET A 1 -1.33 -0.91 -20.53
C MET A 1 -1.23 -0.03 -21.78
N ARG A 2 -0.04 0.22 -22.37
CA ARG A 2 0.10 1.00 -23.62
C ARG A 2 -0.72 0.46 -24.81
N HIS A 3 -0.78 -0.87 -24.97
CA HIS A 3 -1.64 -1.52 -25.97
C HIS A 3 -3.12 -1.19 -25.76
N GLN A 4 -3.63 -1.33 -24.53
CA GLN A 4 -5.01 -0.96 -24.18
C GLN A 4 -5.33 0.52 -24.40
N ILE A 5 -4.35 1.43 -24.22
CA ILE A 5 -4.53 2.85 -24.56
C ILE A 5 -4.73 2.96 -26.06
N ASN A 6 -3.82 2.40 -26.86
CA ASN A 6 -3.86 2.51 -28.32
C ASN A 6 -5.15 1.91 -28.91
N ASP A 7 -5.63 0.79 -28.38
CA ASP A 7 -6.89 0.17 -28.78
C ASP A 7 -8.10 1.06 -28.46
N LYS A 8 -8.05 1.74 -27.30
CA LYS A 8 -9.14 2.62 -26.85
C LYS A 8 -9.04 4.03 -27.40
N VAL A 9 -7.88 4.50 -27.86
CA VAL A 9 -7.71 5.84 -28.43
C VAL A 9 -8.60 6.04 -29.64
N GLY A 10 -8.73 5.05 -30.53
CA GLY A 10 -9.63 5.15 -31.69
C GLY A 10 -11.08 5.37 -31.27
N PHE A 11 -11.51 4.72 -30.18
CA PHE A 11 -12.82 4.95 -29.55
C PHE A 11 -12.90 6.31 -28.85
N PHE A 12 -11.85 6.71 -28.13
CA PHE A 12 -11.81 7.99 -27.42
C PHE A 12 -11.86 9.17 -28.37
N VAL A 13 -11.09 9.16 -29.46
CA VAL A 13 -11.11 10.20 -30.49
C VAL A 13 -12.51 10.36 -31.08
N LYS A 14 -13.18 9.26 -31.43
CA LYS A 14 -14.56 9.27 -31.94
C LYS A 14 -15.57 9.85 -30.94
N LYS A 15 -15.39 9.61 -29.64
CA LYS A 15 -16.27 10.14 -28.57
C LYS A 15 -15.95 11.58 -28.17
N LEU A 16 -14.69 11.97 -28.30
CA LEU A 16 -14.16 13.27 -27.91
C LEU A 16 -14.46 14.36 -28.92
N ASP A 17 -14.68 13.96 -30.17
CA ASP A 17 -15.05 14.84 -31.26
C ASP A 17 -16.15 14.21 -32.13
N PRO A 18 -17.42 14.25 -31.65
CA PRO A 18 -18.57 13.73 -32.39
C PRO A 18 -18.81 14.46 -33.72
N GLN A 19 -18.30 15.69 -33.85
CA GLN A 19 -18.46 16.55 -35.03
C GLN A 19 -17.32 16.40 -36.04
N LYS A 20 -16.24 15.65 -35.72
CA LYS A 20 -15.02 15.56 -36.54
C LYS A 20 -14.45 16.93 -36.91
N LYS A 21 -14.27 17.83 -35.94
CA LYS A 21 -13.37 18.97 -36.14
C LYS A 21 -11.95 18.41 -36.34
N ASP A 22 -11.53 18.34 -37.60
CA ASP A 22 -10.14 18.05 -37.98
C ASP A 22 -9.24 19.18 -37.46
N LEU A 23 -8.86 19.09 -36.17
CA LEU A 23 -7.91 20.01 -35.56
C LEU A 23 -6.55 19.79 -36.21
N SER A 24 -6.10 20.74 -37.02
CA SER A 24 -4.79 20.67 -37.67
C SER A 24 -3.66 20.73 -36.64
N LEU A 25 -2.43 20.40 -37.06
CA LEU A 25 -1.27 20.56 -36.19
C LEU A 25 -1.08 22.03 -35.79
N ASP A 26 -1.39 22.97 -36.68
CA ASP A 26 -1.28 24.40 -36.39
C ASP A 26 -2.38 24.88 -35.43
N ASP A 27 -3.59 24.33 -35.51
CA ASP A 27 -4.63 24.58 -34.50
C ASP A 27 -4.20 24.10 -33.11
N LEU A 28 -3.54 22.93 -33.03
CA LEU A 28 -2.99 22.43 -31.77
C LEU A 28 -1.84 23.32 -31.28
N ARG A 29 -0.90 23.70 -32.16
CA ARG A 29 0.20 24.60 -31.80
C ARG A 29 -0.32 25.93 -31.27
N ASN A 30 -1.29 26.53 -31.96
CA ASN A 30 -1.91 27.80 -31.58
C ASN A 30 -2.68 27.67 -30.27
N ALA A 31 -3.45 26.59 -30.09
CA ALA A 31 -4.17 26.32 -28.84
C ALA A 31 -3.20 26.27 -27.65
N PHE A 32 -2.02 25.65 -27.78
CA PHE A 32 -1.08 25.50 -26.66
C PHE A 32 -0.03 26.61 -26.55
N ALA A 33 0.03 27.55 -27.51
CA ALA A 33 0.93 28.70 -27.51
C ALA A 33 0.51 29.73 -26.44
N ASP A 34 -0.77 30.11 -26.40
CA ASP A 34 -1.35 31.05 -25.43
C ASP A 34 -2.50 30.41 -24.63
N ASP A 35 -2.88 30.98 -23.47
CA ASP A 35 -3.90 30.45 -22.55
C ASP A 35 -5.34 30.61 -23.09
N PHE A 36 -5.58 30.14 -24.33
CA PHE A 36 -6.89 30.18 -24.97
C PHE A 36 -7.81 29.09 -24.40
N ASP A 37 -9.09 29.42 -24.23
CA ASP A 37 -10.15 28.52 -23.74
C ASP A 37 -10.26 27.22 -24.54
N GLU A 38 -9.86 27.22 -25.80
CA GLU A 38 -9.88 26.06 -26.70
C GLU A 38 -8.89 24.97 -26.25
N SER A 39 -7.71 25.36 -25.76
CA SER A 39 -6.71 24.43 -25.20
C SER A 39 -7.23 23.74 -23.94
N ARG A 40 -7.90 24.51 -23.08
CA ARG A 40 -8.55 24.00 -21.86
C ARG A 40 -9.68 23.06 -22.22
N GLN A 41 -10.47 23.34 -23.26
CA GLN A 41 -11.52 22.44 -23.72
C GLN A 41 -10.96 21.10 -24.20
N VAL A 42 -9.90 21.12 -25.03
CA VAL A 42 -9.24 19.89 -25.52
C VAL A 42 -8.62 19.10 -24.36
N LEU A 43 -7.92 19.76 -23.43
CA LEU A 43 -7.33 19.11 -22.26
C LEU A 43 -8.40 18.56 -21.29
N ASN A 44 -9.46 19.32 -21.00
CA ASN A 44 -10.57 18.88 -20.14
C ASN A 44 -11.25 17.65 -20.70
N ARG A 45 -11.42 17.63 -22.03
CA ARG A 45 -11.90 16.47 -22.77
C ARG A 45 -10.99 15.27 -22.54
N ILE A 46 -9.70 15.36 -22.84
CA ILE A 46 -8.76 14.23 -22.70
C ILE A 46 -8.66 13.75 -21.24
N THR A 47 -8.58 14.68 -20.28
CA THR A 47 -8.43 14.36 -18.85
C THR A 47 -9.68 13.67 -18.26
N ARG A 48 -10.89 14.02 -18.70
CA ARG A 48 -12.12 13.30 -18.30
C ARG A 48 -12.08 11.83 -18.68
N TYR A 49 -11.56 11.49 -19.86
CA TYR A 49 -11.43 10.09 -20.26
C TYR A 49 -10.26 9.41 -19.56
N ALA A 50 -9.14 10.11 -19.39
CA ALA A 50 -8.01 9.62 -18.61
C ALA A 50 -8.43 9.21 -17.19
N ALA A 51 -9.40 9.90 -16.58
CA ALA A 51 -9.93 9.54 -15.25
C ALA A 51 -10.53 8.12 -15.17
N SER A 52 -10.95 7.53 -16.30
CA SER A 52 -11.40 6.14 -16.36
C SER A 52 -10.26 5.10 -16.42
N LEU A 53 -9.03 5.55 -16.69
CA LEU A 53 -7.86 4.70 -16.78
C LEU A 53 -7.10 4.68 -15.45
N ARG A 54 -7.06 3.50 -14.82
CA ARG A 54 -6.30 3.27 -13.59
C ARG A 54 -4.83 3.64 -13.78
N GLY A 55 -4.26 4.33 -12.79
CA GLY A 55 -2.86 4.74 -12.79
C GLY A 55 -2.59 6.12 -13.38
N THR A 56 -3.57 6.77 -14.02
CA THR A 56 -3.42 8.16 -14.49
C THR A 56 -3.59 9.17 -13.36
N ARG A 57 -2.99 10.35 -13.52
CA ARG A 57 -3.20 11.49 -12.60
C ARG A 57 -4.68 11.85 -12.40
N PRO A 58 -5.54 11.99 -13.45
CA PRO A 58 -6.97 12.22 -13.27
C PRO A 58 -7.70 11.11 -12.50
N TYR A 59 -7.32 9.84 -12.68
CA TYR A 59 -7.89 8.74 -11.91
C TYR A 59 -7.58 8.88 -10.42
N TRP A 60 -6.32 9.15 -10.08
CA TRP A 60 -5.91 9.34 -8.68
C TRP A 60 -6.52 10.58 -8.05
N ALA A 61 -6.67 11.68 -8.79
CA ALA A 61 -7.39 12.86 -8.31
C ALA A 61 -8.86 12.54 -7.97
N GLY A 62 -9.52 11.69 -8.77
CA GLY A 62 -10.86 11.19 -8.45
C GLY A 62 -10.90 10.33 -7.19
N ARG A 63 -9.89 9.45 -7.01
CA ARG A 63 -9.76 8.61 -5.80
C ARG A 63 -9.47 9.43 -4.55
N MET A 64 -8.64 10.48 -4.65
CA MET A 64 -8.38 11.40 -3.55
C MET A 64 -9.68 12.07 -3.08
N LYS A 65 -10.47 12.64 -4.01
CA LYS A 65 -11.78 13.24 -3.67
C LYS A 65 -12.74 12.26 -3.01
N MET A 66 -12.73 10.99 -3.44
CA MET A 66 -13.51 9.93 -2.80
C MET A 66 -13.06 9.73 -1.34
N VAL A 67 -11.76 9.62 -1.08
CA VAL A 67 -11.23 9.47 0.29
C VAL A 67 -11.53 10.71 1.14
N GLU A 68 -11.40 11.91 0.60
CA GLU A 68 -11.79 13.15 1.30
C GLU A 68 -13.28 13.14 1.69
N ALA A 69 -14.15 12.68 0.79
CA ALA A 69 -15.58 12.54 1.08
C ALA A 69 -15.82 11.51 2.19
N MET A 70 -15.13 10.36 2.16
CA MET A 70 -15.19 9.37 3.23
C MET A 70 -14.75 9.97 4.56
N VAL A 71 -13.64 10.72 4.60
CA VAL A 71 -13.17 11.39 5.83
C VAL A 71 -14.17 12.42 6.35
N ARG A 72 -14.83 13.17 5.47
CA ARG A 72 -15.86 14.14 5.86
C ARG A 72 -17.12 13.49 6.41
N MET A 73 -17.51 12.33 5.87
CA MET A 73 -18.76 11.63 6.23
C MET A 73 -18.58 10.68 7.42
N LEU A 74 -17.44 10.01 7.51
CA LEU A 74 -17.15 8.96 8.49
C LEU A 74 -16.17 9.40 9.58
N GLY A 75 -15.61 10.61 9.48
CA GLY A 75 -14.53 11.08 10.34
C GLY A 75 -13.18 10.50 9.97
N ARG A 76 -12.22 10.53 10.90
CA ARG A 76 -10.87 10.02 10.66
C ARG A 76 -10.88 8.49 10.62
N PRO A 77 -10.15 7.85 9.69
CA PRO A 77 -10.00 6.40 9.70
C PRO A 77 -9.33 5.95 11.01
N SER A 78 -9.84 4.85 11.56
CA SER A 78 -9.41 4.27 12.83
C SER A 78 -8.11 3.47 12.69
N LEU A 79 -7.89 2.89 11.50
CA LEU A 79 -6.73 2.03 11.21
C LEU A 79 -6.12 2.35 9.84
N PHE A 80 -4.79 2.25 9.78
CA PHE A 80 -4.06 2.16 8.52
C PHE A 80 -3.36 0.80 8.42
N LEU A 81 -3.88 -0.05 7.55
CA LEU A 81 -3.38 -1.41 7.40
C LEU A 81 -2.57 -1.53 6.12
N THR A 82 -1.44 -2.21 6.19
CA THR A 82 -0.65 -2.57 5.00
C THR A 82 -0.51 -4.07 4.90
N PHE A 83 -0.77 -4.59 3.71
CA PHE A 83 -0.69 -6.02 3.43
C PHE A 83 0.38 -6.27 2.38
N SER A 84 1.32 -7.15 2.69
CA SER A 84 2.38 -7.58 1.77
C SER A 84 2.26 -9.06 1.49
N ALA A 85 2.51 -9.46 0.24
CA ALA A 85 2.53 -10.86 -0.11
C ALA A 85 3.82 -11.54 0.38
N ALA A 86 3.69 -12.69 1.05
CA ALA A 86 4.79 -13.65 1.25
C ALA A 86 4.75 -14.71 0.15
N ASP A 87 4.65 -14.25 -1.10
CA ASP A 87 4.34 -15.03 -2.30
C ASP A 87 5.40 -16.06 -2.70
N LEU A 88 6.60 -16.00 -2.13
CA LEU A 88 7.64 -17.03 -2.29
C LEU A 88 7.41 -18.27 -1.42
N HIS A 89 6.52 -18.17 -0.42
CA HIS A 89 6.41 -19.16 0.66
C HIS A 89 5.01 -19.74 0.81
N TRP A 90 3.98 -19.12 0.22
CA TRP A 90 2.61 -19.58 0.36
C TRP A 90 2.35 -20.87 -0.40
N ASP A 91 2.24 -21.97 0.33
CA ASP A 91 1.75 -23.24 -0.18
C ASP A 91 0.39 -23.08 -0.92
N SER A 92 -0.56 -22.37 -0.30
CA SER A 92 -1.87 -22.01 -0.90
C SER A 92 -1.79 -21.26 -2.24
N LEU A 93 -0.69 -20.58 -2.52
CA LEU A 93 -0.45 -19.95 -3.83
C LEU A 93 0.20 -20.95 -4.79
N MET A 94 1.20 -21.69 -4.31
CA MET A 94 2.00 -22.60 -5.12
C MET A 94 1.20 -23.79 -5.65
N GLN A 95 0.15 -24.24 -4.96
CA GLN A 95 -0.78 -25.27 -5.45
C GLN A 95 -1.48 -24.90 -6.78
N HIS A 96 -1.54 -23.61 -7.10
CA HIS A 96 -2.13 -23.10 -8.35
C HIS A 96 -1.08 -22.87 -9.45
N MET A 97 0.18 -23.24 -9.21
CA MET A 97 1.30 -22.95 -10.09
C MET A 97 1.87 -24.23 -10.70
N PRO A 98 2.53 -24.14 -11.87
CA PRO A 98 3.33 -25.24 -12.42
C PRO A 98 4.39 -25.73 -11.43
N ARG A 99 4.79 -27.00 -11.53
CA ARG A 99 5.86 -27.62 -10.71
C ARG A 99 5.57 -27.61 -9.21
N TYR A 100 4.29 -27.61 -8.80
CA TYR A 100 3.92 -27.64 -7.39
C TYR A 100 4.48 -28.85 -6.65
N GLU A 101 4.38 -30.06 -7.21
CA GLU A 101 4.92 -31.27 -6.58
C GLU A 101 6.45 -31.22 -6.42
N GLU A 102 7.16 -30.68 -7.42
CA GLU A 102 8.61 -30.43 -7.33
C GLU A 102 8.91 -29.40 -6.24
N TRP A 103 8.17 -28.29 -6.20
CA TRP A 103 8.30 -27.26 -5.16
C TRP A 103 8.07 -27.86 -3.77
N LYS A 104 7.02 -28.67 -3.61
CA LYS A 104 6.65 -29.30 -2.34
C LYS A 104 7.73 -30.25 -1.84
N ALA A 105 8.36 -31.03 -2.71
CA ALA A 105 9.43 -31.95 -2.35
C ALA A 105 10.83 -31.29 -2.22
N ALA A 106 10.99 -30.06 -2.70
CA ALA A 106 12.28 -29.38 -2.79
C ALA A 106 12.78 -28.76 -1.48
N SER A 107 14.09 -28.53 -1.41
CA SER A 107 14.76 -27.70 -0.40
C SER A 107 14.36 -26.22 -0.52
N SER A 108 14.60 -25.45 0.53
CA SER A 108 14.18 -24.03 0.63
C SER A 108 14.69 -23.14 -0.51
N ASP A 109 15.94 -23.32 -0.93
CA ASP A 109 16.56 -22.56 -2.01
C ASP A 109 15.94 -22.87 -3.37
N VAL A 110 15.66 -24.16 -3.63
CA VAL A 110 15.00 -24.63 -4.86
C VAL A 110 13.54 -24.18 -4.88
N ARG A 111 12.83 -24.25 -3.76
CA ARG A 111 11.47 -23.70 -3.60
C ARG A 111 11.41 -22.23 -3.99
N VAL A 112 12.33 -21.41 -3.47
CA VAL A 112 12.39 -19.98 -3.78
C VAL A 112 12.66 -19.74 -5.27
N ARG A 113 13.52 -20.54 -5.90
CA ARG A 113 13.79 -20.44 -7.35
C ARG A 113 12.54 -20.75 -8.18
N ILE A 114 11.88 -21.89 -7.91
CA ILE A 114 10.65 -22.29 -8.61
C ILE A 114 9.56 -21.24 -8.40
N ALA A 115 9.37 -20.76 -7.17
CA ALA A 115 8.41 -19.72 -6.87
C ALA A 115 8.69 -18.45 -7.68
N ARG A 116 9.94 -17.97 -7.75
CA ARG A 116 10.29 -16.76 -8.54
C ARG A 116 9.97 -16.90 -10.02
N GLU A 117 10.23 -18.07 -10.61
CA GLU A 117 9.88 -18.37 -12.00
C GLU A 117 8.35 -18.31 -12.18
N ASN A 118 7.61 -19.00 -11.31
CA ASN A 118 6.15 -19.01 -11.34
C ASN A 118 5.53 -17.62 -11.15
N LEU A 119 6.05 -16.79 -10.24
CA LEU A 119 5.55 -15.43 -10.03
C LEU A 119 5.76 -14.53 -11.26
N ARG A 120 6.91 -14.69 -11.95
CA ARG A 120 7.23 -13.94 -13.17
C ARG A 120 6.34 -14.38 -14.33
N ASP A 121 6.13 -15.68 -14.47
CA ASP A 121 5.49 -16.27 -15.65
C ASP A 121 3.95 -16.32 -15.51
N ASN A 122 3.43 -16.32 -14.27
CA ASN A 122 2.00 -16.37 -13.96
C ASN A 122 1.49 -15.23 -13.04
N PRO A 123 1.80 -13.94 -13.33
CA PRO A 123 1.52 -12.82 -12.43
C PRO A 123 0.01 -12.58 -12.18
N HIS A 124 -0.85 -13.05 -13.09
CA HIS A 124 -2.30 -12.95 -12.95
C HIS A 124 -2.84 -13.85 -11.84
N ILE A 125 -2.28 -15.06 -11.66
CA ILE A 125 -2.62 -15.98 -10.56
C ILE A 125 -2.20 -15.35 -9.23
N VAL A 126 -0.98 -14.80 -9.17
CA VAL A 126 -0.45 -14.11 -7.98
C VAL A 126 -1.36 -12.96 -7.55
N ALA A 127 -1.72 -12.09 -8.49
CA ALA A 127 -2.57 -10.93 -8.23
C ALA A 127 -3.97 -11.35 -7.76
N PHE A 128 -4.59 -12.34 -8.42
CA PHE A 128 -5.90 -12.83 -8.04
C PHE A 128 -5.90 -13.51 -6.67
N HIS A 129 -4.91 -14.38 -6.40
CA HIS A 129 -4.78 -15.05 -5.12
C HIS A 129 -4.58 -14.06 -3.97
N PHE A 130 -3.71 -13.06 -4.13
CA PHE A 130 -3.55 -12.00 -3.13
C PHE A 130 -4.86 -11.23 -2.91
N HIS A 131 -5.55 -10.85 -3.99
CA HIS A 131 -6.83 -10.16 -3.90
C HIS A 131 -7.88 -10.99 -3.14
N ARG A 132 -8.01 -12.28 -3.47
CA ARG A 132 -8.96 -13.18 -2.82
C ARG A 132 -8.61 -13.40 -1.35
N ARG A 133 -7.34 -13.59 -1.02
CA ARG A 133 -6.90 -13.71 0.39
C ARG A 133 -7.20 -12.46 1.19
N LEU A 134 -6.92 -11.28 0.63
CA LEU A 134 -7.23 -10.02 1.31
C LEU A 134 -8.74 -9.86 1.48
N GLN A 135 -9.53 -10.14 0.45
CA GLN A 135 -10.99 -10.07 0.52
C GLN A 135 -11.54 -10.97 1.65
N VAL A 136 -11.16 -12.25 1.66
CA VAL A 136 -11.59 -13.21 2.68
C VAL A 136 -11.13 -12.77 4.08
N PHE A 137 -9.87 -12.32 4.23
CA PHE A 137 -9.39 -11.84 5.52
C PHE A 137 -10.14 -10.58 5.98
N SER A 138 -10.50 -9.68 5.07
CA SER A 138 -11.28 -8.49 5.38
C SER A 138 -12.71 -8.83 5.79
N GLU A 139 -13.36 -9.75 5.08
CA GLU A 139 -14.74 -10.16 5.32
C GLU A 139 -14.88 -11.01 6.59
N GLU A 140 -14.03 -12.02 6.76
CA GLU A 140 -14.15 -13.02 7.83
C GLU A 140 -13.42 -12.65 9.12
N VAL A 141 -12.44 -11.73 9.07
CA VAL A 141 -11.63 -11.37 10.24
C VAL A 141 -11.74 -9.89 10.57
N LEU A 142 -11.36 -9.01 9.66
CA LEU A 142 -11.24 -7.58 10.01
C LEU A 142 -12.60 -6.94 10.32
N ARG A 143 -13.62 -7.25 9.51
CA ARG A 143 -14.96 -6.67 9.65
C ARG A 143 -15.50 -6.87 11.06
N ASP A 144 -15.50 -8.11 11.53
CA ASP A 144 -16.06 -8.45 12.83
C ASP A 144 -15.11 -8.08 13.98
N LYS A 145 -13.80 -8.29 13.81
CA LYS A 145 -12.80 -8.02 14.87
C LYS A 145 -12.73 -6.54 15.23
N PHE A 146 -12.93 -5.65 14.27
CA PHE A 146 -12.78 -4.21 14.45
C PHE A 146 -14.07 -3.43 14.20
N ASN A 147 -15.22 -4.09 14.06
CA ASN A 147 -16.50 -3.44 13.75
C ASN A 147 -16.39 -2.47 12.56
N MET A 148 -15.83 -2.96 11.45
CA MET A 148 -15.52 -2.12 10.28
C MET A 148 -16.80 -1.71 9.55
N VAL A 149 -17.00 -0.40 9.38
CA VAL A 149 -18.14 0.15 8.63
C VAL A 149 -17.79 0.48 7.18
N ASP A 150 -16.55 0.89 6.91
CA ASP A 150 -16.10 1.19 5.56
C ASP A 150 -14.57 1.10 5.45
N PHE A 151 -14.06 1.02 4.23
CA PHE A 151 -12.63 1.01 3.95
C PHE A 151 -12.30 1.54 2.55
N TRP A 152 -11.08 2.06 2.40
CA TRP A 152 -10.52 2.41 1.11
C TRP A 152 -9.16 1.76 0.94
N ASN A 153 -8.94 1.12 -0.22
CA ASN A 153 -7.75 0.32 -0.49
C ASN A 153 -7.04 0.77 -1.77
N ARG A 154 -5.72 0.88 -1.69
CA ARG A 154 -4.80 1.13 -2.81
C ARG A 154 -3.88 -0.07 -2.99
N PHE A 155 -3.89 -0.60 -4.21
CA PHE A 155 -2.99 -1.68 -4.61
C PHE A 155 -1.79 -1.11 -5.36
N GLU A 156 -0.61 -1.59 -4.97
CA GLU A 156 0.68 -1.27 -5.57
C GLU A 156 1.39 -2.57 -5.96
N TRP A 157 2.16 -2.54 -7.04
CA TRP A 157 2.95 -3.68 -7.48
C TRP A 157 4.42 -3.37 -7.30
N GLN A 158 5.11 -4.24 -6.55
CA GLN A 158 6.54 -4.17 -6.38
C GLN A 158 7.25 -4.60 -7.69
N ALA A 159 8.54 -4.29 -7.82
CA ALA A 159 9.31 -4.52 -9.05
C ALA A 159 9.27 -5.98 -9.57
N ARG A 160 9.04 -6.96 -8.68
CA ARG A 160 8.91 -8.39 -9.02
C ARG A 160 7.48 -8.85 -9.30
N GLY A 161 6.51 -7.93 -9.41
CA GLY A 161 5.10 -8.25 -9.61
C GLY A 161 4.32 -8.60 -8.33
N SER A 162 4.98 -8.65 -7.17
CA SER A 162 4.31 -8.88 -5.88
C SER A 162 3.34 -7.75 -5.55
N THR A 163 2.12 -8.12 -5.20
CA THR A 163 1.09 -7.16 -4.79
C THR A 163 1.35 -6.67 -3.36
N HIS A 164 1.15 -5.38 -3.18
CA HIS A 164 1.15 -4.68 -1.90
C HIS A 164 -0.15 -3.88 -1.81
N ASN A 165 -0.73 -3.78 -0.61
CA ASN A 165 -1.95 -3.04 -0.39
C ASN A 165 -1.79 -2.09 0.79
N HIS A 166 -2.30 -0.88 0.63
CA HIS A 166 -2.45 0.14 1.68
C HIS A 166 -3.94 0.42 1.86
N GLY A 167 -4.42 0.36 3.09
CA GLY A 167 -5.82 0.53 3.41
C GLY A 167 -6.08 1.53 4.53
N LEU A 168 -7.07 2.39 4.32
CA LEU A 168 -7.72 3.20 5.36
C LEU A 168 -8.99 2.49 5.78
N TRP A 169 -9.21 2.30 7.07
CA TRP A 169 -10.35 1.54 7.59
C TRP A 169 -11.06 2.31 8.70
N TRP A 170 -12.39 2.35 8.65
CA TRP A 170 -13.25 3.02 9.62
C TRP A 170 -13.95 1.98 10.48
N SER A 171 -13.75 2.09 11.79
CA SER A 171 -14.41 1.26 12.80
C SER A 171 -15.52 2.07 13.44
N ASP A 172 -16.69 1.47 13.62
CA ASP A 172 -17.71 2.06 14.48
C ASP A 172 -17.35 1.82 15.96
N GLY A 173 -17.49 2.87 16.77
CA GLY A 173 -17.13 2.88 18.19
C GLY A 173 -15.64 3.08 18.52
N ALA A 174 -14.75 3.23 17.53
CA ALA A 174 -13.34 3.52 17.82
C ALA A 174 -13.12 4.98 18.28
N PRO A 175 -12.27 5.21 19.30
CA PRO A 175 -12.00 6.55 19.81
C PRO A 175 -11.19 7.39 18.80
N ASP A 176 -11.52 8.67 18.67
CA ASP A 176 -10.79 9.60 17.81
C ASP A 176 -9.41 9.92 18.39
N ALA A 177 -8.39 9.84 17.54
CA ALA A 177 -7.02 10.22 17.86
C ALA A 177 -6.83 11.75 18.07
N ALA A 178 -7.82 12.59 17.73
CA ALA A 178 -7.77 14.05 17.95
C ALA A 178 -7.50 14.43 19.40
N GLY A 179 -8.09 13.68 20.34
CA GLY A 179 -8.08 14.00 21.76
C GLY A 179 -6.78 13.64 22.47
N LEU A 180 -5.87 12.89 21.84
CA LEU A 180 -4.68 12.34 22.50
C LEU A 180 -3.75 13.45 23.02
N ASP A 181 -3.69 14.58 22.33
CA ASP A 181 -2.92 15.74 22.75
C ASP A 181 -3.65 16.63 23.74
N LEU A 182 -4.96 16.49 23.87
CA LEU A 182 -5.82 17.41 24.60
C LEU A 182 -6.05 16.98 26.06
N SER A 183 -6.19 15.68 26.34
CA SER A 183 -6.46 15.22 27.71
C SER A 183 -5.88 13.83 28.02
N GLU A 184 -5.73 13.54 29.31
CA GLU A 184 -5.27 12.23 29.79
C GLU A 184 -6.37 11.18 29.69
N GLU A 185 -7.62 11.57 29.96
CA GLU A 185 -8.79 10.70 29.87
C GLU A 185 -8.99 10.19 28.43
N ALA A 186 -8.76 11.05 27.43
CA ALA A 186 -8.79 10.65 26.02
C ALA A 186 -7.70 9.61 25.70
N ARG A 187 -6.50 9.77 26.28
CA ARG A 187 -5.39 8.82 26.13
C ARG A 187 -5.71 7.48 26.79
N GLU A 188 -6.26 7.49 27.99
CA GLU A 188 -6.67 6.29 28.71
C GLU A 188 -7.79 5.54 27.98
N ALA A 189 -8.81 6.26 27.50
CA ALA A 189 -9.89 5.68 26.72
C ALA A 189 -9.37 5.05 25.42
N PHE A 190 -8.46 5.74 24.72
CA PHE A 190 -7.81 5.22 23.52
C PHE A 190 -6.97 3.98 23.80
N ALA A 191 -6.16 4.01 24.85
CA ALA A 191 -5.33 2.89 25.26
C ALA A 191 -6.17 1.67 25.67
N LYS A 192 -7.25 1.91 26.41
CA LYS A 192 -8.18 0.87 26.85
C LYS A 192 -8.88 0.21 25.67
N PHE A 193 -9.37 1.00 24.71
CA PHE A 193 -10.01 0.47 23.51
C PHE A 193 -9.03 -0.38 22.69
N TRP A 194 -7.91 0.21 22.25
CA TRP A 194 -6.98 -0.47 21.35
C TRP A 194 -6.16 -1.57 22.03
N GLY A 195 -5.93 -1.49 23.34
CA GLY A 195 -5.22 -2.51 24.12
C GLY A 195 -5.89 -3.88 24.14
N ILE A 196 -7.18 -3.97 23.80
CA ILE A 196 -7.91 -5.23 23.63
C ILE A 196 -7.59 -5.88 22.27
N HIS A 197 -7.24 -5.09 21.26
CA HIS A 197 -7.05 -5.56 19.88
C HIS A 197 -5.59 -5.66 19.46
N VAL A 198 -4.72 -4.81 20.01
CA VAL A 198 -3.32 -4.67 19.59
C VAL A 198 -2.41 -4.86 20.80
N THR A 199 -1.66 -5.96 20.80
CA THR A 199 -0.77 -6.36 21.90
C THR A 199 0.61 -6.76 21.39
N ALA A 200 1.65 -6.55 22.20
CA ALA A 200 2.98 -7.12 22.01
C ALA A 200 3.20 -8.27 23.00
N ILE A 201 2.24 -9.20 23.06
CA ILE A 201 2.26 -10.35 23.98
C ILE A 201 2.58 -11.61 23.18
N ASN A 202 3.64 -12.30 23.59
CA ASN A 202 3.91 -13.67 23.20
C ASN A 202 3.25 -14.62 24.23
N PRO A 203 2.32 -15.51 23.85
CA PRO A 203 1.67 -16.38 24.83
C PRO A 203 2.62 -17.39 25.46
N GLU A 204 3.74 -17.71 24.80
CA GLU A 204 4.73 -18.68 25.28
C GLU A 204 6.15 -18.12 25.10
N PRO A 205 6.55 -17.06 25.84
CA PRO A 205 7.82 -16.37 25.63
C PRO A 205 9.05 -17.24 25.95
N ASP A 206 8.89 -18.19 26.87
CA ASP A 206 9.96 -19.07 27.36
C ASP A 206 10.04 -20.40 26.58
N SER A 207 9.15 -20.64 25.61
CA SER A 207 9.07 -21.90 24.83
C SER A 207 10.30 -22.20 23.97
N GLY A 208 11.30 -21.31 23.96
CA GLY A 208 12.69 -21.72 23.74
C GLY A 208 12.99 -22.33 22.37
N ALA A 209 12.76 -21.60 21.29
CA ALA A 209 13.63 -21.55 20.09
C ALA A 209 12.98 -20.63 19.06
N ARG A 210 13.77 -19.76 18.42
CA ARG A 210 13.31 -19.16 17.16
C ARG A 210 13.15 -20.29 16.15
N PRO A 211 12.00 -20.42 15.47
CA PRO A 211 11.82 -21.46 14.47
C PRO A 211 12.94 -21.39 13.42
N ALA A 212 13.43 -22.56 12.98
CA ALA A 212 14.36 -22.65 11.88
C ALA A 212 13.82 -21.87 10.66
N THR A 213 14.73 -21.35 9.83
CA THR A 213 14.34 -20.70 8.58
C THR A 213 13.62 -21.64 7.63
N GLU A 214 13.93 -22.94 7.72
CA GLU A 214 13.28 -24.02 7.00
C GLU A 214 12.10 -24.56 7.80
N ASN A 215 11.01 -24.89 7.10
CA ASN A 215 9.80 -25.48 7.70
C ASN A 215 9.21 -24.67 8.87
N SER A 216 9.42 -23.35 8.86
CA SER A 216 8.80 -22.47 9.85
C SER A 216 7.27 -22.52 9.72
N THR A 217 6.56 -22.28 10.81
CA THR A 217 5.08 -22.27 10.86
C THR A 217 4.44 -21.45 9.74
N ILE A 218 5.05 -20.34 9.31
CA ILE A 218 4.53 -19.48 8.22
C ILE A 218 4.64 -20.08 6.81
N GLN A 219 5.38 -21.18 6.66
CA GLN A 219 5.54 -21.94 5.42
C GLN A 219 4.72 -23.24 5.44
N ALA A 220 4.13 -23.59 6.58
CA ALA A 220 3.35 -24.82 6.70
C ALA A 220 2.07 -24.76 5.84
N PRO A 221 1.67 -25.87 5.21
CA PRO A 221 0.35 -26.00 4.60
C PRO A 221 -0.76 -25.67 5.58
N GLY A 222 -1.86 -25.09 5.07
CA GLY A 222 -2.98 -24.68 5.94
C GLY A 222 -3.61 -25.83 6.74
N VAL A 223 -3.55 -27.06 6.22
CA VAL A 223 -4.05 -28.27 6.90
C VAL A 223 -3.19 -28.71 8.08
N GLU A 224 -1.95 -28.24 8.16
CA GLU A 224 -1.01 -28.53 9.26
C GLU A 224 -1.02 -27.44 10.34
N LEU A 225 -1.74 -26.34 10.10
CA LEU A 225 -1.82 -25.22 11.04
C LEU A 225 -2.95 -25.43 12.03
N GLU A 226 -2.58 -25.58 13.30
CA GLU A 226 -3.53 -25.65 14.41
C GLU A 226 -3.81 -24.26 15.00
N ASN A 227 -5.08 -23.98 15.33
CA ASN A 227 -5.44 -22.73 15.99
C ASN A 227 -5.21 -22.80 17.50
N ASN A 228 -3.94 -22.79 17.92
CA ASN A 228 -3.53 -22.88 19.32
C ASN A 228 -2.43 -21.85 19.67
N MET A 229 -2.15 -21.69 20.97
CA MET A 229 -1.18 -20.70 21.46
C MET A 229 0.26 -20.99 21.02
N SER A 230 0.63 -22.26 20.87
CA SER A 230 1.96 -22.65 20.42
C SER A 230 2.22 -22.27 18.95
N THR A 231 1.23 -22.47 18.08
CA THR A 231 1.27 -22.04 16.67
C THR A 231 1.34 -20.52 16.57
N LEU A 232 0.58 -19.80 17.41
CA LEU A 232 0.63 -18.35 17.50
C LEU A 232 2.00 -17.86 17.98
N SER A 233 2.54 -18.42 19.06
CA SER A 233 3.87 -18.09 19.59
C SER A 233 4.96 -18.33 18.55
N SER A 234 4.94 -19.49 17.89
CA SER A 234 5.89 -19.84 16.83
C SER A 234 5.83 -18.85 15.66
N THR A 235 4.62 -18.44 15.27
CA THR A 235 4.42 -17.42 14.23
C THR A 235 4.98 -16.06 14.66
N ILE A 236 4.63 -15.60 15.86
CA ILE A 236 5.10 -14.33 16.44
C ILE A 236 6.64 -14.32 16.52
N ASN A 237 7.25 -15.37 17.04
CA ASN A 237 8.70 -15.52 17.14
C ASN A 237 9.39 -15.43 15.77
N ARG A 238 8.73 -15.93 14.72
CA ARG A 238 9.26 -15.92 13.36
C ARG A 238 9.14 -14.58 12.65
N VAL A 239 8.04 -13.86 12.84
CA VAL A 239 7.70 -12.65 12.03
C VAL A 239 7.76 -11.33 12.80
N GLN A 240 7.60 -11.35 14.12
CA GLN A 240 7.61 -10.16 14.97
C GLN A 240 8.83 -10.07 15.89
N GLY A 241 9.57 -11.16 16.11
CA GLY A 241 10.79 -11.15 16.94
C GLY A 241 11.95 -10.39 16.30
N HIS A 242 12.27 -9.21 16.82
CA HIS A 242 13.39 -8.40 16.36
C HIS A 242 14.74 -9.04 16.75
N LYS A 243 15.72 -9.00 15.84
CA LYS A 243 17.11 -9.30 16.16
C LYS A 243 17.98 -8.17 15.63
N CYS A 244 18.68 -7.52 16.55
CA CYS A 244 19.53 -6.40 16.15
C CYS A 244 20.67 -6.87 15.24
N THR A 245 20.88 -6.17 14.12
CA THR A 245 22.00 -6.41 13.20
C THR A 245 22.65 -5.09 12.80
N LYS A 246 23.96 -5.12 12.58
CA LYS A 246 24.74 -3.96 12.11
C LYS A 246 24.29 -3.46 10.74
N ALA A 247 23.91 -4.37 9.85
CA ALA A 247 23.48 -4.03 8.49
C ALA A 247 22.14 -3.24 8.49
N TYR A 248 21.17 -3.65 9.30
CA TYR A 248 19.80 -3.17 9.17
C TYR A 248 19.39 -2.11 10.20
N CYS A 249 19.56 -2.42 11.50
CA CYS A 249 18.91 -1.64 12.56
C CYS A 249 19.86 -0.94 13.53
N LEU A 250 21.06 -1.47 13.79
CA LEU A 250 22.02 -0.77 14.65
C LEU A 250 22.55 0.46 13.92
N ARG A 251 22.44 1.60 14.59
CA ARG A 251 22.89 2.91 14.10
C ARG A 251 23.64 3.59 15.22
N LYS A 252 24.75 4.24 14.86
CA LYS A 252 25.54 5.00 15.81
C LYS A 252 24.77 6.26 16.22
N ASN A 253 24.45 6.39 17.50
CA ASN A 253 23.88 7.61 18.05
C ASN A 253 24.97 8.69 18.08
N LYS A 254 24.66 9.87 17.53
CA LYS A 254 25.62 10.98 17.39
C LYS A 254 25.97 11.63 18.74
N ALA A 255 25.07 11.57 19.71
CA ALA A 255 25.26 12.17 21.04
C ALA A 255 26.01 11.24 21.98
N THR A 256 25.62 9.96 22.03
CA THR A 256 26.22 8.97 22.96
C THR A 256 27.41 8.22 22.36
N GLY A 257 27.53 8.19 21.03
CA GLY A 257 28.54 7.42 20.32
C GLY A 257 28.30 5.90 20.31
N ALA A 258 27.24 5.42 20.97
CA ALA A 258 26.89 4.01 21.08
C ALA A 258 26.10 3.51 19.85
N ASP A 259 26.21 2.21 19.57
CA ASP A 259 25.34 1.54 18.59
C ASP A 259 23.98 1.27 19.24
N GLU A 260 22.95 1.96 18.76
CA GLU A 260 21.57 1.84 19.26
C GLU A 260 20.66 1.29 18.17
N CYS A 261 19.63 0.54 18.57
CA CYS A 261 18.63 0.08 17.62
C CYS A 261 17.78 1.26 17.16
N ARG A 262 17.73 1.52 15.85
CA ARG A 262 16.89 2.57 15.25
C ARG A 262 15.39 2.41 15.49
N PHE A 263 14.96 1.24 15.98
CA PHE A 263 13.58 0.91 16.34
C PHE A 263 13.35 0.97 17.85
N LEU A 264 14.35 1.43 18.62
CA LEU A 264 14.26 1.61 20.08
C LEU A 264 14.01 0.30 20.84
N LEU A 265 14.65 -0.79 20.41
CA LEU A 265 14.61 -2.09 21.09
C LEU A 265 15.95 -2.37 21.81
N PRO A 266 15.97 -3.07 22.96
CA PRO A 266 14.81 -3.61 23.66
C PRO A 266 13.90 -2.52 24.25
N ASP A 267 12.59 -2.79 24.24
CA ASP A 267 11.56 -1.90 24.78
C ASP A 267 11.12 -2.38 26.17
N GLU A 268 10.62 -1.48 27.00
CA GLU A 268 10.26 -1.79 28.39
C GLU A 268 9.03 -2.71 28.46
N LEU A 269 9.08 -3.70 29.34
CA LEU A 269 7.94 -4.56 29.61
C LEU A 269 6.82 -3.75 30.28
N CYS A 270 5.58 -3.99 29.86
CA CYS A 270 4.43 -3.27 30.40
C CYS A 270 3.21 -4.19 30.43
N ASN A 271 2.51 -4.25 31.55
CA ASN A 271 1.32 -5.09 31.69
C ASN A 271 0.04 -4.46 31.10
N LYS A 272 0.07 -3.17 30.77
CA LYS A 272 -1.09 -2.42 30.25
C LYS A 272 -0.70 -1.58 29.05
N ALA A 273 -1.64 -1.43 28.12
CA ALA A 273 -1.46 -0.48 27.03
C ALA A 273 -1.55 0.95 27.55
N LYS A 274 -0.83 1.88 26.92
CA LYS A 274 -0.85 3.32 27.22
C LYS A 274 -0.69 4.15 25.95
N VAL A 275 -1.04 5.43 26.00
CA VAL A 275 -0.65 6.41 24.99
C VAL A 275 0.28 7.42 25.64
N ASP A 276 1.48 7.61 25.09
CA ASP A 276 2.53 8.42 25.69
C ASP A 276 3.35 9.15 24.63
N GLN A 277 4.19 10.11 25.04
CA GLN A 277 5.11 10.79 24.12
C GLN A 277 6.11 9.79 23.51
N HIS A 278 6.21 9.76 22.19
CA HIS A 278 7.20 8.91 21.54
C HIS A 278 8.62 9.45 21.81
N PRO A 279 9.61 8.62 22.20
CA PRO A 279 10.94 9.07 22.62
C PRO A 279 11.68 9.97 21.60
N THR A 280 11.53 9.68 20.31
CA THR A 280 12.19 10.43 19.22
C THR A 280 11.23 11.16 18.27
N ARG A 281 9.93 11.27 18.58
CA ARG A 281 8.95 11.92 17.68
C ARG A 281 8.19 13.00 18.44
N SER A 282 7.67 13.97 17.71
CA SER A 282 6.90 15.08 18.27
C SER A 282 5.48 14.71 18.66
N TYR A 283 4.95 13.57 18.19
CA TYR A 283 3.60 13.11 18.47
C TYR A 283 3.58 12.02 19.56
N LYS A 284 2.41 11.87 20.18
CA LYS A 284 2.14 10.75 21.09
C LYS A 284 1.83 9.48 20.33
N GLN A 285 2.24 8.36 20.89
CA GLN A 285 2.08 7.03 20.31
C GLN A 285 1.39 6.08 21.28
N PHE A 286 0.63 5.14 20.72
CA PHE A 286 0.10 3.99 21.45
C PHE A 286 1.19 2.94 21.70
N PHE A 287 1.38 2.58 22.96
CA PHE A 287 2.26 1.51 23.42
C PHE A 287 1.40 0.35 23.92
N PRO A 288 1.44 -0.82 23.24
CA PRO A 288 0.67 -1.98 23.67
C PRO A 288 1.23 -2.59 24.96
N ALA A 289 0.40 -3.38 25.65
CA ALA A 289 0.91 -4.29 26.68
C ALA A 289 1.94 -5.25 26.06
N ARG A 290 3.02 -5.50 26.79
CA ARG A 290 4.24 -6.15 26.32
C ARG A 290 4.84 -7.07 27.39
N ASN A 291 5.05 -8.34 27.02
CA ASN A 291 5.81 -9.30 27.83
C ASN A 291 7.14 -9.73 27.19
N ASP A 292 7.46 -9.25 25.99
CA ASP A 292 8.72 -9.50 25.29
C ASP A 292 9.28 -8.19 24.74
N SER A 293 10.48 -7.83 25.23
CA SER A 293 11.18 -6.58 24.95
C SER A 293 11.72 -6.50 23.51
N TYR A 294 11.75 -7.60 22.77
CA TYR A 294 12.22 -7.67 21.39
C TYR A 294 11.09 -7.89 20.37
N LEU A 295 9.82 -7.98 20.79
CA LEU A 295 8.72 -7.95 19.84
C LEU A 295 8.60 -6.57 19.17
N ASN A 296 8.43 -6.56 17.85
CA ASN A 296 8.13 -5.31 17.16
C ASN A 296 6.84 -4.69 17.71
N ASN A 297 6.84 -3.36 17.88
CA ASN A 297 5.63 -2.64 18.22
C ASN A 297 4.70 -2.58 16.98
N MET A 298 3.53 -3.21 17.06
CA MET A 298 2.51 -3.17 16.00
C MET A 298 1.82 -1.78 15.89
N ALA A 299 2.12 -0.83 16.80
CA ALA A 299 1.58 0.53 16.78
C ALA A 299 1.82 1.32 15.49
N ALA A 300 2.77 0.89 14.65
CA ALA A 300 2.96 1.43 13.31
C ALA A 300 1.70 1.33 12.41
N MET A 301 0.70 0.52 12.77
CA MET A 301 -0.61 0.42 12.10
C MET A 301 -1.53 1.64 12.32
N ILE A 302 -1.35 2.42 13.38
CA ILE A 302 -2.30 3.51 13.71
C ILE A 302 -1.84 4.86 13.12
N GLU A 303 -0.53 5.06 12.92
CA GLU A 303 0.04 6.40 12.68
C GLU A 303 0.51 6.66 11.23
N TYR A 304 0.52 5.62 10.40
CA TYR A 304 1.25 5.64 9.12
C TYR A 304 0.58 6.47 8.00
N ILE A 305 -0.63 6.99 8.25
CA ILE A 305 -1.40 7.79 7.29
C ILE A 305 -0.67 9.08 6.96
N VAL A 306 -0.14 9.77 7.97
CA VAL A 306 0.54 11.06 7.80
C VAL A 306 1.78 10.87 6.94
N LYS A 307 2.62 9.87 7.22
CA LYS A 307 3.83 9.62 6.42
C LYS A 307 3.55 9.44 4.91
N TYR A 308 2.42 8.83 4.54
CA TYR A 308 2.05 8.62 3.14
C TYR A 308 1.31 9.81 2.53
N ALA A 309 0.55 10.56 3.32
CA ALA A 309 -0.13 11.77 2.89
C ALA A 309 0.79 13.00 2.77
N VAL A 310 1.87 13.09 3.57
CA VAL A 310 2.88 14.17 3.51
C VAL A 310 4.23 13.73 2.96
N LYS A 311 4.31 12.58 2.28
CA LYS A 311 5.49 12.30 1.47
C LYS A 311 5.46 13.25 0.27
N TRP A 312 6.20 14.36 0.39
CA TRP A 312 6.36 15.34 -0.67
C TRP A 312 6.92 14.68 -1.92
N GLU A 313 6.04 14.33 -2.86
CA GLU A 313 6.43 13.93 -4.20
C GLU A 313 6.69 15.17 -5.05
N LYS A 314 7.45 15.00 -6.13
CA LYS A 314 7.77 16.10 -7.04
C LYS A 314 6.45 16.69 -7.56
N ALA A 315 6.32 18.02 -7.51
CA ALA A 315 5.15 18.69 -8.06
C ALA A 315 4.97 18.29 -9.53
N SER A 316 3.83 17.71 -9.86
CA SER A 316 3.55 17.24 -11.22
C SER A 316 3.43 18.42 -12.18
N THR A 317 4.09 18.27 -13.33
CA THR A 317 4.00 19.20 -14.46
C THR A 317 2.54 19.48 -14.84
N SER A 318 2.21 20.70 -15.26
CA SER A 318 0.85 21.03 -15.69
C SER A 318 0.47 20.27 -16.96
N TYR A 319 -0.83 20.03 -17.19
CA TYR A 319 -1.29 19.40 -18.44
C TYR A 319 -0.89 20.21 -19.68
N ARG A 320 -0.77 21.54 -19.54
CA ARG A 320 -0.32 22.44 -20.63
C ARG A 320 1.14 22.23 -20.95
N GLU A 321 2.03 22.30 -19.96
CA GLU A 321 3.46 22.04 -20.15
C GLU A 321 3.68 20.62 -20.71
N MET A 322 2.90 19.64 -20.25
CA MET A 322 2.94 18.28 -20.78
C MET A 322 2.54 18.23 -22.26
N ALA A 323 1.48 18.94 -22.65
CA ALA A 323 1.07 19.03 -24.05
C ALA A 323 2.13 19.74 -24.90
N GLN A 324 2.72 20.82 -24.42
CA GLN A 324 3.81 21.55 -25.09
C GLN A 324 5.03 20.65 -25.35
N LEU A 325 5.40 19.78 -24.40
CA LEU A 325 6.46 18.79 -24.58
C LEU A 325 6.13 17.71 -25.62
N ILE A 326 4.85 17.50 -25.94
CA ILE A 326 4.37 16.46 -26.84
C ILE A 326 4.15 16.96 -28.27
N ILE A 327 3.73 18.22 -28.42
CA ILE A 327 3.40 18.85 -29.72
C ILE A 327 4.46 18.63 -30.80
N PRO A 328 5.79 18.77 -30.53
CA PRO A 328 6.83 18.55 -31.54
C PRO A 328 6.82 17.14 -32.15
N PHE A 329 6.21 16.17 -31.46
CA PHE A 329 6.18 14.78 -31.88
C PHE A 329 4.82 14.35 -32.43
N VAL A 330 3.87 15.27 -32.63
CA VAL A 330 2.52 14.97 -33.13
C VAL A 330 2.56 14.66 -34.62
N ASN A 331 1.88 13.59 -35.05
CA ASN A 331 1.79 13.20 -36.46
C ASN A 331 0.85 14.13 -37.23
N GLU A 332 1.36 14.79 -38.27
CA GLU A 332 0.64 15.78 -39.09
C GLU A 332 -0.55 15.21 -39.87
N SER A 333 -0.50 13.93 -40.23
CA SER A 333 -1.59 13.27 -40.97
C SER A 333 -2.80 12.94 -40.08
N ARG A 334 -2.58 12.83 -38.76
CA ARG A 334 -3.62 12.51 -37.75
C ARG A 334 -3.33 13.25 -36.43
N PRO A 335 -3.31 14.58 -36.45
CA PRO A 335 -2.80 15.42 -35.35
C PRO A 335 -3.56 15.19 -34.05
N TYR A 336 -4.89 15.19 -34.11
CA TYR A 336 -5.73 14.97 -32.93
C TYR A 336 -5.56 13.57 -32.31
N GLN A 337 -5.55 12.52 -33.12
CA GLN A 337 -5.32 11.16 -32.63
C GLN A 337 -3.93 11.02 -32.00
N SER A 338 -2.92 11.63 -32.61
CA SER A 338 -1.54 11.56 -32.15
C SER A 338 -1.35 12.29 -30.82
N ILE A 339 -1.90 13.50 -30.65
CA ILE A 339 -1.78 14.23 -29.38
C ILE A 339 -2.49 13.51 -28.24
N VAL A 340 -3.70 12.99 -28.47
CA VAL A 340 -4.44 12.18 -27.48
C VAL A 340 -3.62 10.95 -27.07
N THR A 341 -3.09 10.21 -28.03
CA THR A 341 -2.27 9.00 -27.77
C THR A 341 -1.06 9.34 -26.91
N LYS A 342 -0.30 10.37 -27.29
CA LYS A 342 0.95 10.73 -26.63
C LYS A 342 0.70 11.29 -25.23
N LEU A 343 -0.32 12.13 -25.06
CA LEU A 343 -0.70 12.68 -23.76
C LEU A 343 -1.15 11.57 -22.81
N MET A 344 -1.99 10.64 -23.28
CA MET A 344 -2.44 9.49 -22.48
C MET A 344 -1.28 8.56 -22.09
N ASN A 345 -0.35 8.32 -23.00
CA ASN A 345 0.86 7.54 -22.70
C ASN A 345 1.76 8.26 -21.68
N LYS A 346 1.88 9.59 -21.77
CA LYS A 346 2.64 10.40 -20.82
C LYS A 346 2.02 10.34 -19.43
N LEU A 347 0.71 10.54 -19.31
CA LEU A 347 -0.07 10.46 -18.06
C LEU A 347 0.04 9.11 -17.34
N ILE A 348 0.18 8.01 -18.09
CA ILE A 348 0.36 6.67 -17.51
C ILE A 348 1.83 6.41 -17.13
N SER A 349 2.75 7.11 -17.77
CA SER A 349 4.18 7.03 -17.45
C SER A 349 4.60 7.94 -16.30
N GLU A 350 3.74 8.88 -15.89
CA GLU A 350 3.93 9.64 -14.66
C GLU A 350 3.97 8.66 -13.49
N ARG A 351 5.15 8.52 -12.90
CA ARG A 351 5.35 7.81 -11.63
C ARG A 351 5.12 8.74 -10.44
N ASP A 352 4.49 9.89 -10.67
CA ASP A 352 4.07 10.81 -9.62
C ASP A 352 2.82 10.19 -8.98
N TYR A 353 3.06 9.48 -7.89
CA TYR A 353 2.06 8.77 -7.12
C TYR A 353 1.53 9.68 -6.00
N SER A 354 0.65 10.59 -6.44
CA SER A 354 -0.33 11.39 -5.70
C SER A 354 0.16 12.46 -4.70
N CYS A 355 -0.28 13.68 -5.02
CA CYS A 355 -0.93 14.70 -4.19
C CYS A 355 -0.95 14.51 -2.68
#